data_AF-A0A327JZI2-F1
#
_entry.id   AF-A0A327JZI2-F1
#
_cell.length_a   1.000
_cell.length_b   1.000
_cell.length_c   1.000
_cell.angle_alpha   90.00
_cell.angle_beta   90.00
_cell.angle_gamma   90.00
#
_symmetry.space_group_name_H-M   'P 1'
#
loop_
_entity.id
_entity.type
_entity.pdbx_description
1 polymer ?
#
loop_
_entity_poly.entity_id
_entity_poly.type
_entity_poly.pdbx_seq_one_letter_code
_entity_poly.pdbx_strand_id
1 'polypeptide(L)' 'VAPGVVYTTFHHPGTQANVITTDFSDWATNCPEYKVTAVQVALSNGPSDWQQEYEEQARQARRIAPAMEAAE' A
#
# COMPACT_ATOMS: atom_id res chain seq x y z
N VAL A 1 -11.69 3.27 -19.73
CA VAL A 1 -10.73 4.39 -19.52
C VAL A 1 -10.25 4.88 -20.87
N ALA A 2 -9.89 6.16 -21.00
CA ALA A 2 -9.33 6.70 -22.25
C ALA A 2 -7.89 6.18 -22.48
N PRO A 3 -7.38 6.14 -23.73
CA PRO A 3 -5.98 5.80 -23.99
C PRO A 3 -5.03 6.69 -23.19
N GLY A 4 -4.03 6.10 -22.54
CA GLY A 4 -3.10 6.81 -21.65
C GLY A 4 -3.61 7.05 -20.22
N VAL A 5 -4.83 6.59 -19.88
CA VAL A 5 -5.39 6.70 -18.53
C VAL A 5 -5.58 5.32 -17.91
N VAL A 6 -5.12 5.17 -16.66
CA VAL A 6 -5.26 3.94 -15.87
C VAL A 6 -6.17 4.21 -14.67
N TYR A 7 -6.91 3.20 -14.24
CA TYR A 7 -7.75 3.24 -13.04
C TYR A 7 -7.40 2.06 -12.13
N THR A 8 -7.29 2.31 -10.83
CA THR A 8 -7.07 1.30 -9.79
C THR A 8 -7.96 1.55 -8.58
N THR A 9 -8.06 0.58 -7.68
CA THR A 9 -8.78 0.71 -6.40
C THR A 9 -7.90 0.31 -5.23
N PHE A 10 -8.21 0.82 -4.04
CA PHE A 10 -7.40 0.63 -2.83
C PHE A 10 -8.11 -0.17 -1.73
N HIS A 11 -9.21 -0.87 -2.06
CA HIS A 11 -10.03 -1.57 -1.08
C HIS A 11 -9.31 -2.74 -0.38
N HIS A 12 -8.41 -3.42 -1.09
CA HIS A 12 -7.71 -4.59 -0.57
C HIS A 12 -6.29 -4.21 -0.13
N PRO A 13 -5.92 -4.40 1.15
CA PRO A 13 -4.62 -3.95 1.67
C PRO A 13 -3.46 -4.68 1.00
N GLY A 14 -3.62 -5.95 0.59
CA GLY A 14 -2.53 -6.72 -0.03
C GLY A 14 -1.97 -6.12 -1.33
N THR A 15 -2.73 -5.27 -2.04
CA THR A 15 -2.23 -4.62 -3.27
C THR A 15 -1.36 -3.39 -3.01
N GLN A 16 -1.44 -2.81 -1.80
CA GLN A 16 -0.68 -1.61 -1.41
C GLN A 16 -0.75 -0.44 -2.42
N ALA A 17 -1.93 -0.17 -2.99
CA ALA A 17 -2.10 0.78 -4.10
C ALA A 17 -1.50 2.18 -3.84
N ASN A 18 -1.62 2.68 -2.61
CA ASN A 18 -1.14 4.03 -2.25
C ASN A 18 0.38 4.16 -2.15
N VAL A 19 1.15 3.08 -2.34
CA VAL A 19 2.62 3.15 -2.51
C VAL A 19 2.99 3.81 -3.83
N ILE A 20 2.11 3.73 -4.83
CA ILE A 20 2.31 4.37 -6.12
C ILE A 20 1.96 5.86 -6.06
N THR A 21 1.03 6.26 -5.20
CA THR A 21 0.64 7.67 -5.01
C THR A 21 1.84 8.53 -4.57
N THR A 22 1.97 9.73 -5.15
CA THR A 22 3.04 10.67 -4.80
C THR A 22 2.74 11.45 -3.52
N ASP A 23 3.71 12.27 -3.10
CA ASP A 23 3.59 13.22 -2.00
C ASP A 23 3.00 14.57 -2.41
N PHE A 24 2.64 14.76 -3.68
CA PHE A 24 1.99 15.99 -4.14
C PHE A 24 0.61 16.16 -3.53
N SER A 25 0.28 17.41 -3.24
CA SER A 25 -0.95 17.78 -2.55
C SER A 25 -1.42 19.18 -2.93
N ASP A 26 -2.70 19.45 -2.66
CA ASP A 26 -3.25 20.79 -2.79
C ASP A 26 -2.58 21.79 -1.83
N TRP A 27 -2.32 22.99 -2.32
CA TRP A 27 -1.60 24.05 -1.60
C TRP A 27 -2.36 24.61 -0.39
N ALA A 28 -3.69 24.51 -0.37
CA ALA A 28 -4.52 25.12 0.67
C ALA A 28 -4.80 24.15 1.82
N THR A 29 -5.16 22.90 1.52
CA THR A 29 -5.57 21.94 2.55
C THR A 29 -4.62 20.76 2.72
N ASN A 30 -3.55 20.69 1.92
CA ASN A 30 -2.66 19.54 1.86
C ASN A 30 -3.41 18.22 1.52
N CYS A 31 -4.51 18.31 0.75
CA CYS A 31 -5.25 17.14 0.29
C CYS A 31 -4.40 16.39 -0.74
N PRO A 32 -4.07 15.09 -0.55
CA PRO A 32 -3.14 14.39 -1.45
C PRO A 32 -3.69 14.16 -2.86
N GLU A 33 -2.79 14.13 -3.84
CA GLU A 33 -3.09 13.90 -5.25
C GLU A 33 -3.34 12.41 -5.57
N TYR A 34 -4.47 11.87 -5.12
CA TYR A 34 -4.82 10.46 -5.37
C TYR A 34 -5.27 10.15 -6.81
N LYS A 35 -5.57 11.17 -7.60
CA LYS A 35 -6.23 11.01 -8.91
C LYS A 35 -5.27 11.10 -10.09
N VAL A 36 -4.04 11.56 -9.86
CA VAL A 36 -3.04 11.77 -10.92
C VAL A 36 -1.69 11.29 -10.41
N THR A 37 -1.11 10.34 -11.12
CA THR A 37 0.24 9.84 -10.87
C THR A 37 0.79 9.32 -12.18
N ALA A 38 2.00 9.71 -12.54
CA ALA A 38 2.68 9.17 -13.71
C ALA A 38 3.15 7.74 -13.42
N VAL A 39 2.74 6.77 -14.23
CA VAL A 39 3.03 5.35 -14.02
C VAL A 39 3.51 4.67 -15.31
N GLN A 40 4.28 3.60 -15.15
CA GLN A 40 4.58 2.64 -16.21
C GLN A 40 3.87 1.33 -15.89
N VAL A 41 3.15 0.78 -16.87
CA VAL A 41 2.47 -0.52 -16.75
C VAL A 41 3.19 -1.54 -17.64
N ALA A 42 3.52 -2.70 -17.09
CA ALA A 42 4.16 -3.80 -17.79
C ALA A 42 3.67 -5.16 -17.26
N LEU A 43 3.81 -6.21 -18.06
CA LEU A 43 3.49 -7.57 -17.63
C LEU A 43 4.55 -8.07 -16.63
N SER A 44 4.09 -8.71 -15.55
CA SER A 44 4.92 -9.33 -14.52
C SER A 44 4.21 -10.56 -13.95
N ASN A 45 4.97 -11.46 -13.32
CA ASN A 45 4.49 -12.76 -12.85
C ASN A 45 4.58 -12.93 -11.32
N GLY A 46 5.19 -12.00 -10.60
CA GLY A 46 5.40 -12.07 -9.15
C GLY A 46 4.94 -10.82 -8.41
N PRO A 47 4.67 -10.93 -7.09
CA PRO A 47 4.39 -9.76 -6.25
C PRO A 47 5.64 -8.87 -6.11
N SER A 48 5.44 -7.59 -5.84
CA SER A 48 6.57 -6.68 -5.65
C SER A 48 7.32 -6.97 -4.35
N ASP A 49 8.60 -6.59 -4.29
CA ASP A 49 9.40 -6.70 -3.07
C ASP A 49 8.72 -5.95 -1.90
N TRP A 50 8.16 -4.77 -2.16
CA TRP A 50 7.37 -4.01 -1.17
C TRP A 50 6.21 -4.83 -0.60
N GLN A 51 5.46 -5.54 -1.44
CA GLN A 51 4.32 -6.33 -0.97
C GLN A 51 4.79 -7.48 -0.07
N GLN A 52 5.90 -8.14 -0.42
CA GLN A 52 6.47 -9.24 0.37
C GLN A 52 6.98 -8.74 1.73
N GLU A 53 7.71 -7.62 1.74
CA GLU A 53 8.23 -7.00 2.95
C GLU A 53 7.10 -6.54 3.88
N TYR A 54 6.08 -5.88 3.33
CA TYR A 54 4.94 -5.42 4.11
C TYR A 54 4.14 -6.59 4.69
N GLU A 55 3.97 -7.69 3.95
CA GLU A 55 3.28 -8.88 4.43
C GLU A 55 4.05 -9.54 5.59
N GLU A 56 5.38 -9.69 5.46
CA GLU A 56 6.23 -10.20 6.55
C GLU A 56 6.13 -9.29 7.78
N GLN A 57 6.29 -7.98 7.60
CA GLN A 57 6.18 -7.00 8.69
C GLN A 57 4.81 -7.08 9.36
N ALA A 58 3.72 -7.13 8.58
CA ALA A 58 2.36 -7.21 9.11
C ALA A 58 2.15 -8.50 9.91
N ARG A 59 2.68 -9.63 9.44
CA ARG A 59 2.63 -10.91 10.16
C ARG A 59 3.36 -10.83 11.50
N GLN A 60 4.58 -10.29 11.49
CA GLN A 60 5.39 -10.15 12.70
C GLN A 60 4.81 -9.15 13.71
N ALA A 61 4.24 -8.04 13.23
CA ALA A 61 3.71 -6.98 14.08
C ALA A 61 2.36 -7.33 14.71
N ARG A 62 1.56 -8.19 14.07
CA ARG A 62 0.23 -8.60 14.57
C ARG A 62 0.28 -9.77 15.56
N ARG A 63 1.45 -10.34 15.85
CA ARG A 63 1.60 -11.40 16.85
C ARG A 63 1.43 -10.82 18.26
N ILE A 64 0.60 -11.47 19.07
CA ILE A 64 0.45 -11.16 20.49
C ILE A 64 1.17 -12.27 21.27
N ALA A 65 1.98 -11.90 22.26
CA ALA A 65 2.57 -12.89 23.14
C ALA A 65 1.45 -13.63 23.90
N PRO A 66 1.56 -14.95 24.13
CA PRO A 66 0.63 -15.65 25.00
C PRO A 66 0.59 -14.95 26.36
N ALA A 67 -0.58 -14.91 27.00
CA ALA A 67 -0.73 -14.32 28.33
C ALA A 67 0.29 -14.97 29.26
N MET A 68 1.22 -14.18 29.79
CA MET A 68 2.07 -14.63 30.88
C MET A 68 1.14 -14.94 32.06
N GLU A 69 1.17 -16.18 32.58
CA GLU A 69 0.64 -16.43 33.91
C GLU A 69 1.30 -15.41 34.84
N ALA A 70 0.47 -14.62 35.52
CA ALA A 70 0.94 -13.68 36.52
C ALA A 70 1.77 -14.49 37.53
N ALA A 71 3.04 -14.11 37.69
CA ALA A 71 3.90 -14.74 38.67
C ALA A 71 3.22 -14.61 40.05
N GLU A 72 2.96 -15.77 40.67
CA GLU A 72 2.52 -15.88 42.06
C GLU A 72 3.63 -15.43 43.02
#